data_AF-A0A838W8I4-F1
#
_entry.id   AF-A0A838W8I4-F1
#
_cell.length_a   1.000
_cell.length_b   1.000
_cell.length_c   1.000
_cell.angle_alpha   90.00
_cell.angle_beta   90.00
_cell.angle_gamma   90.00
#
_symmetry.space_group_name_H-M   'P 1'
#
loop_
_entity.id
_entity.type
_entity.pdbx_description
1 polymer ?
#
loop_
_entity_poly.entity_id
_entity_poly.type
_entity_poly.pdbx_seq_one_letter_code
_entity_poly.pdbx_strand_id
1 'polypeptide(L)'
;PYILRLAKQKISNVGNDIYREFGNGFKDALDGQQLDYEMKVGIKELSYENLEQSYKKYRSILGTAGKNMSLNQKPLSEIYYIGMAKAAECVGCGNEIQDAIVTNGIKSPSWPLFYSVTTGNVKKGFKLTLDKSYSYLSEAYSALNMLDDDFEVKPFLGFLFLTVSHYNEFWYQDLLSHRADLLSKIQKDIDKKIISL
;
A
#
# COMPACT_ATOMS: atom_id res chain seq x y z
N PRO A 1 -8.22 -10.03 -20.43
CA PRO A 1 -9.25 -8.96 -20.44
C PRO A 1 -9.01 -7.93 -21.54
N TYR A 2 -10.06 -7.38 -22.17
CA TYR A 2 -9.98 -6.44 -23.31
C TYR A 2 -9.12 -5.19 -23.01
N ILE A 3 -9.30 -4.57 -21.83
CA ILE A 3 -8.55 -3.38 -21.42
C ILE A 3 -7.04 -3.68 -21.32
N LEU A 4 -6.65 -4.82 -20.76
CA LEU A 4 -5.24 -5.20 -20.66
C LEU A 4 -4.61 -5.41 -22.04
N ARG A 5 -5.37 -5.94 -23.01
CA ARG A 5 -4.90 -6.06 -24.39
C ARG A 5 -4.63 -4.69 -25.01
N LEU A 6 -5.53 -3.72 -24.82
CA LEU A 6 -5.33 -2.34 -25.30
C LEU A 6 -4.12 -1.68 -24.63
N ALA A 7 -3.95 -1.86 -23.31
CA ALA A 7 -2.80 -1.33 -22.59
C ALA A 7 -1.48 -1.89 -23.14
N LYS A 8 -1.41 -3.21 -23.36
CA LYS A 8 -0.24 -3.86 -23.97
C LYS A 8 0.08 -3.31 -25.35
N GLN A 9 -0.92 -3.14 -26.21
CA GLN A 9 -0.74 -2.57 -27.55
C GLN A 9 -0.22 -1.13 -27.53
N LYS A 10 -0.70 -0.30 -26.59
CA LYS A 10 -0.22 1.07 -26.46
C LYS A 10 1.22 1.12 -25.95
N ILE A 11 1.54 0.33 -24.93
CA ILE A 11 2.86 0.33 -24.30
C ILE A 11 3.92 -0.30 -25.20
N SER A 12 3.59 -1.32 -25.99
CA SER A 12 4.52 -1.94 -26.93
C SER A 12 5.05 -0.96 -27.98
N ASN A 13 4.29 0.10 -28.29
CA ASN A 13 4.71 1.13 -29.25
C ASN A 13 5.72 2.13 -28.65
N VAL A 14 5.94 2.14 -27.33
CA VAL A 14 6.87 3.06 -26.66
C VAL A 14 8.30 2.50 -26.66
N GLY A 15 8.45 1.18 -26.49
CA GLY A 15 9.75 0.52 -26.53
C GLY A 15 9.74 -0.84 -25.83
N ASN A 16 10.65 -1.73 -26.25
CA ASN A 16 10.73 -3.10 -25.75
C ASN A 16 11.02 -3.17 -24.24
N ASP A 17 11.90 -2.29 -23.74
CA ASP A 17 12.25 -2.27 -22.32
C ASP A 17 11.08 -1.79 -21.45
N ILE A 18 10.34 -0.77 -21.88
CA ILE A 18 9.12 -0.27 -21.21
C ILE A 18 8.04 -1.36 -21.17
N TYR A 19 7.84 -2.05 -22.30
CA TYR A 19 6.89 -3.14 -22.39
C TYR A 19 7.27 -4.33 -21.50
N ARG A 20 8.57 -4.65 -21.41
CA ARG A 20 9.09 -5.68 -20.50
C ARG A 20 8.85 -5.30 -19.04
N GLU A 21 9.19 -4.07 -18.63
CA GLU A 21 8.95 -3.62 -17.25
C GLU A 21 7.46 -3.61 -16.91
N PHE A 22 6.60 -3.17 -17.82
CA PHE A 22 5.15 -3.28 -17.67
C PHE A 22 4.70 -4.72 -17.40
N GLY A 23 5.19 -5.68 -18.19
CA GLY A 23 4.90 -7.10 -18.00
C GLY A 23 5.36 -7.62 -16.64
N ASN A 24 6.59 -7.26 -16.23
CA ASN A 24 7.16 -7.64 -14.94
C ASN A 24 6.35 -7.08 -13.77
N GLY A 25 5.97 -5.80 -13.82
CA GLY A 25 5.15 -5.17 -12.77
C GLY A 25 3.79 -5.84 -12.59
N PHE A 26 3.14 -6.25 -13.67
CA PHE A 26 1.88 -7.01 -13.60
C PHE A 26 2.06 -8.42 -13.06
N LYS A 27 3.18 -9.09 -13.37
CA LYS A 27 3.49 -10.41 -12.82
C LYS A 27 3.71 -10.32 -11.30
N ASP A 28 4.55 -9.37 -10.86
CA ASP A 28 4.81 -9.19 -9.43
C ASP A 28 3.54 -8.79 -8.66
N ALA A 29 2.67 -7.98 -9.28
CA ALA A 29 1.40 -7.62 -8.68
C ALA A 29 0.44 -8.81 -8.58
N LEU A 30 0.46 -9.72 -9.56
CA LEU A 30 -0.29 -10.97 -9.50
C LEU A 30 0.21 -11.87 -8.38
N ASP A 31 1.53 -12.00 -8.22
CA ASP A 31 2.13 -12.77 -7.12
C ASP A 31 1.70 -12.20 -5.75
N GLY A 32 1.73 -10.86 -5.59
CA GLY A 32 1.22 -10.20 -4.39
C GLY A 32 -0.28 -10.43 -4.14
N GLN A 33 -1.09 -10.39 -5.20
CA GLN A 33 -2.53 -10.66 -5.13
C GLN A 33 -2.85 -12.13 -4.82
N GLN A 34 -2.02 -13.05 -5.31
CA GLN A 34 -2.16 -14.47 -4.98
C GLN A 34 -1.86 -14.70 -3.50
N LEU A 35 -0.78 -14.13 -2.98
CA LEU A 35 -0.43 -14.26 -1.56
C LEU A 35 -1.50 -13.63 -0.65
N ASP A 36 -2.06 -12.49 -1.03
CA ASP A 36 -3.21 -11.85 -0.38
C ASP A 36 -4.42 -12.81 -0.30
N TYR A 37 -4.74 -13.47 -1.41
CA TYR A 37 -5.82 -14.45 -1.48
C TYR A 37 -5.54 -15.68 -0.62
N GLU A 38 -4.32 -16.24 -0.70
CA GLU A 38 -3.91 -17.40 0.08
C GLU A 38 -4.00 -17.14 1.60
N MET A 39 -3.63 -15.94 2.07
CA MET A 39 -3.86 -15.54 3.46
C MET A 39 -5.34 -15.41 3.78
N LYS A 40 -6.14 -14.84 2.88
CA LYS A 40 -7.58 -14.65 3.08
C LYS A 40 -8.33 -15.98 3.26
N VAL A 41 -7.93 -17.02 2.53
CA VAL A 41 -8.56 -18.35 2.62
C VAL A 41 -7.85 -19.30 3.61
N GLY A 42 -6.84 -18.82 4.33
CA GLY A 42 -6.14 -19.59 5.37
C GLY A 42 -5.12 -20.62 4.85
N ILE A 43 -4.72 -20.55 3.58
CA ILE A 43 -3.62 -21.37 3.02
C ILE A 43 -2.26 -20.86 3.54
N LYS A 44 -2.13 -19.54 3.71
CA LYS A 44 -0.96 -18.89 4.30
C LYS A 44 -1.34 -18.19 5.61
N GLU A 45 -0.41 -18.15 6.55
CA GLU A 45 -0.62 -17.46 7.81
C GLU A 45 -0.54 -15.92 7.64
N LEU A 46 -1.23 -15.22 8.54
CA LEU A 46 -1.12 -13.77 8.69
C LEU A 46 0.19 -13.44 9.45
N SER A 47 1.30 -13.34 8.73
CA SER A 47 2.60 -12.89 9.26
C SER A 47 2.98 -11.53 8.69
N TYR A 48 3.95 -10.89 9.34
CA TYR A 48 4.51 -9.61 8.87
C TYR A 48 5.10 -9.76 7.47
N GLU A 49 5.86 -10.84 7.25
CA GLU A 49 6.52 -11.12 5.97
C GLU A 49 5.50 -11.36 4.86
N ASN A 50 4.45 -12.16 5.11
CA ASN A 50 3.44 -12.43 4.09
C ASN A 50 2.64 -11.16 3.75
N LEU A 51 2.34 -10.31 4.75
CA LEU A 51 1.69 -9.02 4.53
C LEU A 51 2.55 -8.05 3.74
N GLU A 52 3.84 -7.91 4.10
CA GLU A 52 4.74 -7.04 3.33
C GLU A 52 4.82 -7.51 1.88
N GLN A 53 4.92 -8.82 1.66
CA GLN A 53 5.01 -9.37 0.32
C GLN A 53 3.70 -9.23 -0.46
N SER A 54 2.53 -9.33 0.17
CA SER A 54 1.25 -9.13 -0.52
C SER A 54 1.06 -7.69 -0.97
N TYR A 55 1.66 -6.71 -0.25
CA TYR A 55 1.68 -5.29 -0.61
C TYR A 55 2.43 -4.99 -1.92
N LYS A 56 3.18 -5.95 -2.47
CA LYS A 56 3.70 -5.89 -3.85
C LYS A 56 2.62 -5.58 -4.88
N LYS A 57 1.36 -5.96 -4.64
CA LYS A 57 0.23 -5.60 -5.54
C LYS A 57 0.09 -4.09 -5.76
N TYR A 58 0.40 -3.27 -4.75
CA TYR A 58 0.42 -1.81 -4.86
C TYR A 58 1.77 -1.32 -5.40
N ARG A 59 2.86 -1.75 -4.76
CA ARG A 59 4.24 -1.33 -5.06
C ARG A 59 4.62 -1.60 -6.52
N SER A 60 4.31 -2.79 -7.04
CA SER A 60 4.74 -3.20 -8.38
C SER A 60 4.00 -2.47 -9.50
N ILE A 61 2.70 -2.20 -9.36
CA ILE A 61 1.95 -1.45 -10.39
C ILE A 61 2.42 0.01 -10.43
N LEU A 62 2.43 0.69 -9.28
CA LEU A 62 2.76 2.11 -9.20
C LEU A 62 4.26 2.37 -9.39
N GLY A 63 5.12 1.53 -8.83
CA GLY A 63 6.56 1.61 -9.03
C GLY A 63 6.94 1.41 -10.50
N THR A 64 6.38 0.40 -11.18
CA THR A 64 6.63 0.20 -12.62
C THR A 64 6.06 1.33 -13.47
N ALA A 65 4.90 1.89 -13.11
CA ALA A 65 4.42 3.11 -13.75
C ALA A 65 5.43 4.25 -13.60
N GLY A 66 6.00 4.43 -12.40
CA GLY A 66 7.08 5.36 -12.12
C GLY A 66 8.30 5.14 -13.03
N LYS A 67 8.82 3.90 -13.13
CA LYS A 67 9.92 3.58 -14.06
C LYS A 67 9.61 4.00 -15.49
N ASN A 68 8.39 3.74 -15.95
CA ASN A 68 7.98 4.03 -17.32
C ASN A 68 7.82 5.53 -17.58
N MET A 69 7.48 6.34 -16.56
CA MET A 69 7.44 7.80 -16.67
C MET A 69 8.81 8.40 -17.00
N SER A 70 9.90 7.73 -16.58
CA SER A 70 11.28 8.12 -16.92
C SER A 70 11.88 7.29 -18.05
N LEU A 71 11.04 6.67 -18.89
CA LEU A 71 11.46 5.78 -19.98
C LEU A 71 12.43 4.67 -19.55
N ASN A 72 12.31 4.20 -18.31
CA ASN A 72 13.18 3.22 -17.68
C ASN A 72 14.68 3.60 -17.68
N GLN A 73 15.01 4.89 -17.83
CA GLN A 73 16.39 5.37 -17.84
C GLN A 73 16.95 5.45 -16.41
N LYS A 74 18.10 4.81 -16.18
CA LYS A 74 18.78 4.83 -14.88
C LYS A 74 19.69 6.06 -14.76
N PRO A 75 19.86 6.65 -13.56
CA PRO A 75 19.28 6.22 -12.27
C PRO A 75 17.84 6.69 -12.01
N LEU A 76 17.32 7.60 -12.85
CA LEU A 76 16.03 8.27 -12.64
C LEU A 76 14.85 7.30 -12.47
N SER A 77 14.84 6.18 -13.22
CA SER A 77 13.79 5.16 -13.13
C SER A 77 13.73 4.46 -11.79
N GLU A 78 14.87 4.27 -11.12
CA GLU A 78 14.91 3.68 -9.78
C GLU A 78 14.38 4.66 -8.74
N ILE A 79 14.71 5.95 -8.87
CA ILE A 79 14.18 7.02 -8.01
C ILE A 79 12.64 7.07 -8.14
N TYR A 80 12.13 7.11 -9.37
CA TYR A 80 10.70 7.10 -9.64
C TYR A 80 10.03 5.82 -9.15
N TYR A 81 10.67 4.66 -9.31
CA TYR A 81 10.17 3.40 -8.79
C TYR A 81 9.95 3.48 -7.28
N ILE A 82 10.99 3.85 -6.52
CA ILE A 82 10.96 3.87 -5.05
C ILE A 82 9.90 4.85 -4.56
N GLY A 83 9.90 6.09 -5.08
CA GLY A 83 8.95 7.12 -4.68
C GLY A 83 7.49 6.68 -4.89
N MET A 84 7.17 6.21 -6.10
CA MET A 84 5.81 5.80 -6.45
C MET A 84 5.37 4.52 -5.74
N ALA A 85 6.27 3.55 -5.62
CA ALA A 85 6.06 2.30 -4.90
C ALA A 85 5.64 2.57 -3.44
N LYS A 86 6.45 3.35 -2.74
CA LYS A 86 6.30 3.57 -1.30
C LYS A 86 5.13 4.50 -1.00
N ALA A 87 4.88 5.50 -1.84
CA ALA A 87 3.66 6.30 -1.76
C ALA A 87 2.39 5.44 -1.93
N ALA A 88 2.40 4.46 -2.85
CA ALA A 88 1.26 3.56 -3.05
C ALA A 88 0.99 2.65 -1.84
N GLU A 89 2.04 2.11 -1.22
CA GLU A 89 1.91 1.31 0.01
C GLU A 89 1.42 2.15 1.19
N CYS A 90 1.87 3.40 1.28
CA CYS A 90 1.38 4.37 2.26
C CYS A 90 -0.13 4.61 2.12
N VAL A 91 -0.62 4.86 0.90
CA VAL A 91 -2.07 4.99 0.61
C VAL A 91 -2.81 3.70 0.97
N GLY A 92 -2.20 2.52 0.72
CA GLY A 92 -2.75 1.22 1.11
C GLY A 92 -3.10 1.14 2.60
N CYS A 93 -2.28 1.74 3.47
CA CYS A 93 -2.56 1.78 4.91
C CYS A 93 -3.83 2.61 5.22
N GLY A 94 -3.98 3.80 4.63
CA GLY A 94 -5.20 4.61 4.82
C GLY A 94 -6.45 3.96 4.25
N ASN A 95 -6.33 3.30 3.09
CA ASN A 95 -7.42 2.53 2.49
C ASN A 95 -7.94 1.45 3.45
N GLU A 96 -7.06 0.75 4.16
CA GLU A 96 -7.47 -0.27 5.13
C GLU A 96 -8.19 0.31 6.36
N ILE A 97 -7.80 1.52 6.79
CA ILE A 97 -8.49 2.25 7.87
C ILE A 97 -9.87 2.69 7.41
N GLN A 98 -9.95 3.33 6.23
CA GLN A 98 -11.20 3.73 5.60
C GLN A 98 -12.13 2.53 5.40
N ASP A 99 -11.61 1.43 4.87
CA ASP A 99 -12.35 0.20 4.63
C ASP A 99 -12.95 -0.34 5.91
N ALA A 100 -12.24 -0.27 7.04
CA ALA A 100 -12.78 -0.73 8.31
C ALA A 100 -14.03 0.07 8.74
N ILE A 101 -14.00 1.39 8.53
CA ILE A 101 -15.13 2.29 8.81
C ILE A 101 -16.30 1.96 7.88
N VAL A 102 -16.05 1.90 6.57
CA VAL A 102 -17.08 1.70 5.53
C VAL A 102 -17.72 0.31 5.63
N THR A 103 -16.92 -0.73 5.87
CA THR A 103 -17.40 -2.11 5.93
C THR A 103 -17.80 -2.57 7.34
N ASN A 104 -17.65 -1.70 8.34
CA ASN A 104 -18.00 -1.96 9.74
C ASN A 104 -17.28 -3.19 10.34
N GLY A 105 -16.02 -3.42 9.94
CA GLY A 105 -15.16 -4.49 10.40
C GLY A 105 -13.77 -4.46 9.76
N ILE A 106 -12.79 -5.13 10.37
CA ILE A 106 -11.42 -5.20 9.82
C ILE A 106 -11.33 -6.27 8.72
N LYS A 107 -10.81 -5.90 7.54
CA LYS A 107 -10.55 -6.84 6.44
C LYS A 107 -9.38 -7.78 6.77
N SER A 108 -9.45 -9.00 6.24
CA SER A 108 -8.35 -9.97 6.27
C SER A 108 -7.92 -10.32 4.85
N PRO A 109 -6.61 -10.34 4.55
CA PRO A 109 -5.50 -9.87 5.41
C PRO A 109 -5.41 -8.33 5.42
N SER A 110 -4.87 -7.73 6.49
CA SER A 110 -4.60 -6.28 6.55
C SER A 110 -3.61 -5.91 7.66
N TRP A 111 -2.96 -4.74 7.58
CA TRP A 111 -2.09 -4.25 8.66
C TRP A 111 -2.87 -4.01 9.97
N PRO A 112 -4.07 -3.37 9.97
CA PRO A 112 -4.86 -3.22 11.19
C PRO A 112 -5.16 -4.56 11.86
N LEU A 113 -5.50 -5.60 11.09
CA LEU A 113 -5.78 -6.91 11.66
C LEU A 113 -4.54 -7.51 12.32
N PHE A 114 -3.42 -7.52 11.59
CA PHE A 114 -2.17 -8.08 12.09
C PHE A 114 -1.74 -7.41 13.39
N TYR A 115 -1.62 -6.08 13.41
CA TYR A 115 -1.20 -5.39 14.62
C TYR A 115 -2.21 -5.50 15.76
N SER A 116 -3.51 -5.56 15.47
CA SER A 116 -4.53 -5.76 16.51
C SER A 116 -4.41 -7.13 17.17
N VAL A 117 -4.19 -8.19 16.37
CA VAL A 117 -3.99 -9.56 16.88
C VAL A 117 -2.68 -9.65 17.65
N THR A 118 -1.57 -9.15 17.10
CA THR A 118 -0.25 -9.22 17.73
C THR A 118 -0.19 -8.45 19.06
N THR A 119 -0.91 -7.33 19.17
CA THR A 119 -0.90 -6.49 20.38
C THR A 119 -2.05 -6.77 21.34
N GLY A 120 -3.05 -7.56 20.93
CA GLY A 120 -4.30 -7.73 21.66
C GLY A 120 -5.14 -6.46 21.81
N ASN A 121 -4.84 -5.39 21.04
CA ASN A 121 -5.47 -4.09 21.20
C ASN A 121 -5.78 -3.47 19.83
N VAL A 122 -7.07 -3.37 19.51
CA VAL A 122 -7.55 -2.85 18.21
C VAL A 122 -7.14 -1.40 17.97
N LYS A 123 -7.33 -0.53 18.97
CA LYS A 123 -6.98 0.89 18.85
C LYS A 123 -5.48 1.07 18.59
N LYS A 124 -4.65 0.27 19.27
CA LYS A 124 -3.20 0.23 19.04
C LYS A 124 -2.86 -0.35 17.67
N GLY A 125 -3.60 -1.36 17.22
CA GLY A 125 -3.46 -1.95 15.89
C GLY A 125 -3.60 -0.92 14.77
N PHE A 126 -4.68 -0.13 14.80
CA PHE A 126 -4.89 0.97 13.86
C PHE A 126 -3.82 2.07 13.97
N LYS A 127 -3.34 2.38 15.19
CA LYS A 127 -2.25 3.35 15.36
C LYS A 127 -0.96 2.86 14.70
N LEU A 128 -0.61 1.59 14.89
CA LEU A 128 0.58 0.99 14.26
C LEU A 128 0.46 0.93 12.74
N THR A 129 -0.75 0.75 12.20
CA THR A 129 -0.99 0.89 10.75
C THR A 129 -0.73 2.32 10.26
N LEU A 130 -1.19 3.34 10.99
CA LEU A 130 -0.88 4.73 10.67
C LEU A 130 0.65 4.98 10.72
N ASP A 131 1.32 4.48 11.76
CA ASP A 131 2.78 4.62 11.91
C ASP A 131 3.55 3.91 10.79
N LYS A 132 3.08 2.72 10.37
CA LYS A 132 3.61 1.99 9.21
C LYS A 132 3.47 2.81 7.93
N SER A 133 2.38 3.56 7.78
CA SER A 133 2.18 4.45 6.64
C SER A 133 3.22 5.57 6.58
N TYR A 134 3.60 6.15 7.73
CA TYR A 134 4.66 7.15 7.79
C TYR A 134 6.03 6.57 7.45
N SER A 135 6.30 5.33 7.85
CA SER A 135 7.53 4.63 7.44
C SER A 135 7.62 4.50 5.92
N TYR A 136 6.53 4.09 5.26
CA TYR A 136 6.50 4.04 3.79
C TYR A 136 6.69 5.44 3.19
N LEU A 137 6.00 6.45 3.70
CA LEU A 137 6.10 7.81 3.17
C LEU A 137 7.51 8.39 3.35
N SER A 138 8.19 8.08 4.45
CA SER A 138 9.58 8.47 4.68
C SER A 138 10.51 7.90 3.62
N GLU A 139 10.33 6.64 3.20
CA GLU A 139 11.10 6.07 2.11
C GLU A 139 10.78 6.75 0.76
N ALA A 140 9.52 7.14 0.53
CA ALA A 140 9.13 7.91 -0.64
C ALA A 140 9.82 9.30 -0.67
N TYR A 141 9.88 9.99 0.47
CA TYR A 141 10.62 11.25 0.60
C TYR A 141 12.13 11.08 0.40
N SER A 142 12.72 9.96 0.86
CA SER A 142 14.12 9.65 0.56
C SER A 142 14.37 9.56 -0.95
N ALA A 143 13.46 8.96 -1.73
CA ALA A 143 13.56 8.96 -3.18
C ALA A 143 13.38 10.37 -3.77
N LEU A 144 12.44 11.17 -3.28
CA LEU A 144 12.28 12.55 -3.72
C LEU A 144 13.56 13.38 -3.50
N ASN A 145 14.25 13.16 -2.38
CA ASN A 145 15.51 13.83 -2.04
C ASN A 145 16.70 13.38 -2.91
N MET A 146 16.59 12.27 -3.64
CA MET A 146 17.59 11.84 -4.62
C MET A 146 17.50 12.61 -5.94
N LEU A 147 16.40 13.32 -6.20
CA LEU A 147 16.28 14.21 -7.37
C LEU A 147 17.10 15.48 -7.13
N ASP A 148 17.62 16.05 -8.22
CA ASP A 148 18.32 17.33 -8.19
C ASP A 148 17.44 18.45 -7.61
N ASP A 149 18.07 19.43 -6.96
CA ASP A 149 17.33 20.50 -6.28
C ASP A 149 16.64 21.48 -7.24
N ASP A 150 17.12 21.57 -8.48
CA ASP A 150 16.52 22.35 -9.57
C ASP A 150 15.43 21.58 -10.34
N PHE A 151 15.10 20.35 -9.91
CA PHE A 151 14.02 19.59 -10.52
C PHE A 151 12.67 20.26 -10.26
N GLU A 152 12.15 20.98 -11.26
CA GLU A 152 11.03 21.93 -11.11
C GLU A 152 9.79 21.35 -10.43
N VAL A 153 9.48 20.07 -10.65
CA VAL A 153 8.28 19.42 -10.09
C VAL A 153 8.49 18.83 -8.69
N LYS A 154 9.71 18.85 -8.15
CA LYS A 154 10.05 18.29 -6.83
C LYS A 154 9.17 18.86 -5.70
N PRO A 155 8.88 20.19 -5.62
CA PRO A 155 7.96 20.73 -4.61
C PRO A 155 6.52 20.20 -4.77
N PHE A 156 6.05 20.04 -6.00
CA PHE A 156 4.71 19.51 -6.27
C PHE A 156 4.59 18.04 -5.86
N LEU A 157 5.62 17.22 -6.14
CA LEU A 157 5.67 15.83 -5.67
C LEU A 157 5.67 15.74 -4.14
N GLY A 158 6.42 16.61 -3.46
CA GLY A 158 6.38 16.72 -2.00
C GLY A 158 4.99 17.09 -1.47
N PHE A 159 4.30 18.02 -2.13
CA PHE A 159 2.90 18.34 -1.80
C PHE A 159 1.97 17.13 -1.98
N LEU A 160 2.13 16.34 -3.05
CA LEU A 160 1.34 15.12 -3.24
C LEU A 160 1.58 14.11 -2.11
N PHE A 161 2.82 13.91 -1.68
CA PHE A 161 3.11 13.04 -0.53
C PHE A 161 2.48 13.53 0.77
N LEU A 162 2.45 14.85 1.00
CA LEU A 162 1.73 15.44 2.13
C LEU A 162 0.22 15.11 2.09
N THR A 163 -0.42 15.17 0.91
CA THR A 163 -1.84 14.82 0.79
C THR A 163 -2.13 13.34 1.14
N VAL A 164 -1.21 12.43 0.81
CA VAL A 164 -1.30 11.02 1.21
C VAL A 164 -1.24 10.87 2.74
N SER A 165 -0.31 11.59 3.39
CA SER A 165 -0.20 11.61 4.86
C SER A 165 -1.51 12.08 5.50
N HIS A 166 -2.06 13.19 5.01
CA HIS A 166 -3.30 13.76 5.53
C HIS A 166 -4.51 12.85 5.29
N TYR A 167 -4.56 12.16 4.15
CA TYR A 167 -5.60 11.16 3.88
C TYR A 167 -5.59 10.03 4.93
N ASN A 168 -4.41 9.49 5.26
CA ASN A 168 -4.28 8.44 6.27
C ASN A 168 -4.66 8.94 7.67
N GLU A 169 -4.19 10.13 8.04
CA GLU A 169 -4.51 10.77 9.32
C GLU A 169 -5.99 11.06 9.47
N PHE A 170 -6.63 11.59 8.41
CA PHE A 170 -8.05 11.88 8.41
C PHE A 170 -8.88 10.65 8.78
N TRP A 171 -8.65 9.52 8.10
CA TRP A 171 -9.41 8.29 8.40
C TRP A 171 -9.11 7.72 9.77
N TYR A 172 -7.86 7.83 10.24
CA TYR A 172 -7.52 7.42 11.59
C TYR A 172 -8.25 8.26 12.64
N GLN A 173 -8.29 9.59 12.47
CA GLN A 173 -8.99 10.49 13.39
C GLN A 173 -10.50 10.30 13.35
N ASP A 174 -11.07 10.06 12.17
CA ASP A 174 -12.49 9.74 12.01
C ASP A 174 -12.86 8.45 12.76
N LEU A 175 -12.04 7.39 12.61
CA LEU A 175 -12.20 6.15 13.35
C LEU A 175 -12.20 6.37 14.87
N LEU A 176 -11.25 7.18 15.38
CA LEU A 176 -11.13 7.44 16.81
C LEU A 176 -12.26 8.31 17.37
N SER A 177 -12.65 9.34 16.63
CA SER A 177 -13.55 10.39 17.12
C SER A 177 -15.02 10.01 16.95
N HIS A 178 -15.35 9.27 15.89
CA HIS A 178 -16.74 9.02 15.50
C HIS A 178 -17.15 7.55 15.54
N ARG A 179 -16.19 6.60 15.70
CA ARG A 179 -16.45 5.16 15.57
C ARG A 179 -15.95 4.32 16.76
N ALA A 180 -16.11 4.84 17.97
CA ALA A 180 -15.78 4.12 19.20
C ALA A 180 -16.58 2.81 19.38
N ASP A 181 -17.82 2.78 18.86
CA ASP A 181 -18.67 1.59 18.77
C ASP A 181 -18.01 0.48 17.94
N LEU A 182 -17.45 0.84 16.78
CA LEU A 182 -16.77 -0.08 15.88
C LEU A 182 -15.49 -0.64 16.52
N LEU A 183 -14.67 0.21 17.12
CA LEU A 183 -13.46 -0.22 17.82
C LEU A 183 -13.79 -1.26 18.91
N SER A 184 -14.84 -1.00 19.68
CA SER A 184 -15.31 -1.90 20.74
C SER A 184 -15.86 -3.22 20.19
N LYS A 185 -16.61 -3.17 19.09
CA LYS A 185 -17.13 -4.35 18.40
C LYS A 185 -15.99 -5.24 17.90
N ILE A 186 -15.04 -4.66 17.17
CA ILE A 186 -13.89 -5.41 16.65
C ILE A 186 -13.07 -6.01 17.79
N GLN A 187 -12.86 -5.26 18.89
CA GLN A 187 -12.10 -5.77 20.03
C GLN A 187 -12.75 -7.06 20.57
N LYS A 188 -14.07 -7.05 20.78
CA LYS A 188 -14.81 -8.25 21.22
C LYS A 188 -14.67 -9.42 20.24
N ASP A 189 -14.67 -9.14 18.94
CA ASP A 189 -14.53 -10.19 17.91
C ASP A 189 -13.13 -10.81 17.91
N ILE A 190 -12.09 -10.00 18.15
CA ILE A 190 -10.70 -10.48 18.30
C ILE A 190 -10.57 -11.27 19.61
N ASP A 191 -11.07 -10.76 20.73
CA ASP A 191 -11.00 -11.42 22.03
C ASP A 191 -11.64 -12.82 21.97
N LYS A 192 -12.81 -12.94 21.33
CA LYS A 192 -13.46 -14.24 21.10
C LYS A 192 -12.62 -15.21 20.28
N LYS A 193 -11.94 -14.72 19.24
CA LYS A 193 -11.05 -15.56 18.40
C LYS A 193 -9.82 -16.02 19.16
N ILE A 194 -9.24 -15.16 20.01
CA ILE A 194 -8.09 -15.52 20.85
C ILE A 194 -8.49 -16.56 21.89
N ILE A 195 -9.67 -16.45 22.50
CA ILE A 195 -10.16 -17.44 23.48
C ILE A 195 -10.49 -18.80 22.83
N SER A 196 -10.75 -18.84 21.52
CA SER A 196 -11.03 -20.08 20.78
C SER A 196 -9.79 -20.80 20.24
N LEU A 197 -8.59 -20.28 20.49
CA LEU A 197 -7.29 -20.88 20.17
C LEU A 197 -6.68 -21.51 21.41
#